data_AF-A0A563ER07-F1
#
_entry.id   AF-A0A563ER07-F1
#
_cell.length_a   1.000
_cell.length_b   1.000
_cell.length_c   1.000
_cell.angle_alpha   90.00
_cell.angle_beta   90.00
_cell.angle_gamma   90.00
#
_symmetry.space_group_name_H-M   'P 1'
#
loop_
_entity.id
_entity.type
_entity.pdbx_description
1 polymer ?
#
loop_
_entity_poly.entity_id
_entity_poly.type
_entity_poly.pdbx_seq_one_letter_code
_entity_poly.pdbx_strand_id
1 'polypeptide(L)'
;MTFWWMWNPSAPRPAGRRFFRPSEASLAASAPPEQVVRSSDFTCPAQLRRATSIRADFLTVSGDPAQLAIVERRLWTLLVALRRSLPIRDALTAAGNRPGRAALVAEPSRELMELDRRLDRFGDALHVLATSPSPEQLRHTAALD
;
A
#
# COMPACT_ATOMS: atom_id res chain seq x y z
N MET A 1 6.90 11.48 13.60
CA MET A 1 6.40 11.02 12.28
C MET A 1 7.14 9.74 11.94
N THR A 2 6.43 8.63 11.74
CA THR A 2 7.05 7.36 11.37
C THR A 2 7.33 7.36 9.87
N PHE A 3 8.58 7.63 9.49
CA PHE A 3 9.00 7.54 8.10
C PHE A 3 9.21 6.07 7.74
N TRP A 4 8.47 5.60 6.73
CA TRP A 4 8.62 4.25 6.22
C TRP A 4 8.62 4.21 4.69
N TRP A 5 9.21 3.14 4.17
CA TRP A 5 9.16 2.76 2.77
C TRP A 5 8.90 1.26 2.61
N MET A 6 8.47 0.88 1.42
CA MET A 6 8.39 -0.49 0.95
C MET A 6 9.01 -0.53 -0.45
N TRP A 7 9.75 -1.59 -0.76
CA TRP A 7 10.29 -1.80 -2.10
C TRP A 7 9.32 -2.62 -2.93
N ASN A 8 9.33 -2.41 -4.24
CA ASN A 8 8.66 -3.30 -5.17
C ASN A 8 9.26 -4.71 -5.05
N PRO A 9 8.50 -5.72 -4.59
CA PRO A 9 9.04 -7.06 -4.37
C PRO A 9 9.38 -7.79 -5.68
N SER A 10 8.90 -7.29 -6.82
CA SER A 10 9.23 -7.81 -8.16
C SER A 10 10.44 -7.10 -8.79
N ALA A 11 10.92 -6.00 -8.20
CA ALA A 11 12.08 -5.28 -8.73
C ALA A 11 13.38 -5.77 -8.06
N PRO A 12 14.49 -5.86 -8.81
CA PRO A 12 15.79 -6.10 -8.20
C PRO A 12 16.11 -4.95 -7.24
N ARG A 13 16.45 -5.27 -5.99
CA ARG A 13 16.87 -4.26 -5.01
C ARG A 13 18.11 -3.55 -5.55
N PRO A 14 18.22 -2.21 -5.39
CA PRO A 14 19.41 -1.51 -5.85
C PRO A 14 20.64 -2.02 -5.11
N ALA A 15 21.55 -2.66 -5.85
CA ALA A 15 22.85 -3.08 -5.32
C ALA A 15 23.70 -1.83 -5.06
N GLY A 16 24.04 -1.57 -3.79
CA GLY A 16 24.88 -0.44 -3.42
C GLY A 16 26.24 -0.49 -4.14
N ARG A 17 26.71 0.66 -4.65
CA ARG A 17 28.08 0.79 -5.19
C ARG A 17 29.10 0.51 -4.09
N ARG A 18 30.16 -0.26 -4.41
CA ARG A 18 31.19 -0.77 -3.48
C ARG A 18 31.91 0.28 -2.61
N PHE A 19 31.87 1.56 -2.99
CA PHE A 19 32.68 2.62 -2.37
C PHE A 19 31.90 3.56 -1.45
N PHE A 20 30.56 3.58 -1.53
CA PHE A 20 29.67 4.27 -0.60
C PHE A 20 28.42 3.40 -0.50
N ARG A 21 28.15 2.83 0.68
CA ARG A 21 26.86 2.19 0.97
C ARG A 21 25.92 3.28 1.51
N PRO A 22 25.12 3.97 0.68
CA PRO A 22 24.05 4.80 1.20
C PRO A 22 23.15 3.96 2.10
N SER A 23 22.60 4.57 3.15
CA SER A 23 21.62 3.90 4.02
C SER A 23 20.43 3.43 3.17
N GLU A 24 19.75 2.36 3.59
CA GLU A 24 18.57 1.88 2.88
C GLU A 24 17.49 2.97 2.79
N ALA A 25 17.37 3.82 3.82
CA ALA A 25 16.51 4.99 3.82
C ALA A 25 16.87 5.99 2.71
N SER A 26 18.17 6.25 2.50
CA SER A 26 18.66 7.14 1.45
C SER A 26 18.37 6.56 0.06
N LEU A 27 18.59 5.26 -0.14
CA LEU A 27 18.26 4.57 -1.39
C LEU A 27 16.76 4.65 -1.68
N ALA A 28 15.93 4.37 -0.67
CA ALA A 28 14.49 4.44 -0.77
C ALA A 28 14.02 5.86 -1.07
N ALA A 29 14.63 6.89 -0.47
CA ALA A 29 14.33 8.29 -0.75
C ALA A 29 14.66 8.68 -2.20
N SER A 30 15.79 8.21 -2.74
CA SER A 30 16.23 8.52 -4.11
C SER A 30 15.62 7.65 -5.21
N ALA A 31 14.96 6.54 -4.86
CA ALA A 31 14.45 5.59 -5.84
C ALA A 31 13.34 6.18 -6.74
N PRO A 32 13.13 5.65 -7.95
CA PRO A 32 11.94 5.96 -8.74
C PRO A 32 10.65 5.60 -7.99
N PRO A 33 9.55 6.37 -8.14
CA PRO A 33 8.28 6.08 -7.48
C PRO A 33 7.70 4.71 -7.89
N GLU A 34 8.04 4.20 -9.07
CA GLU A 34 7.64 2.86 -9.54
C GLU A 34 8.27 1.71 -8.72
N GLN A 35 9.38 2.00 -8.03
CA GLN A 35 10.18 1.02 -7.30
C GLN A 35 9.98 1.10 -5.78
N VAL A 36 9.55 2.25 -5.27
CA VAL A 36 9.37 2.49 -3.83
C VAL A 36 8.08 3.25 -3.55
N VAL A 37 7.33 2.77 -2.55
CA VAL A 37 6.21 3.47 -1.94
C VAL A 37 6.69 3.97 -0.60
N ARG A 38 6.43 5.24 -0.32
CA ARG A 38 6.87 5.93 0.89
C ARG A 38 5.65 6.42 1.65
N SER A 39 5.78 6.46 2.98
CA SER A 39 4.85 7.19 3.84
C SER A 39 4.58 8.62 3.34
N SER A 40 5.61 9.33 2.84
CA SER A 40 5.48 10.69 2.28
C SER A 40 4.64 10.77 1.00
N ASP A 41 4.38 9.66 0.33
CA ASP A 41 3.52 9.63 -0.87
C ASP A 41 2.04 9.82 -0.49
N PHE A 42 1.66 9.64 0.79
CA PHE A 42 0.30 9.75 1.29
C PHE A 42 0.07 11.09 1.98
N THR A 43 -0.38 12.09 1.22
CA THR A 43 -0.68 13.45 1.72
C THR A 43 -1.94 13.50 2.59
N CYS A 44 -2.90 12.59 2.36
CA CYS A 44 -4.11 12.47 3.16
C CYS A 44 -3.84 11.76 4.49
N PRO A 45 -4.12 12.39 5.67
CA PRO A 45 -3.84 11.78 6.97
C PRO A 45 -4.55 10.44 7.22
N ALA A 46 -5.77 10.28 6.70
CA ALA A 46 -6.50 9.03 6.82
C ALA A 46 -5.81 7.89 6.05
N GLN A 47 -5.36 8.17 4.82
CA GLN A 47 -4.66 7.19 3.99
C GLN A 47 -3.27 6.86 4.52
N LEU A 48 -2.56 7.87 5.03
CA LEU A 48 -1.27 7.66 5.71
C LEU A 48 -1.42 6.73 6.91
N ARG A 49 -2.42 6.96 7.77
CA ARG A 49 -2.67 6.09 8.94
C ARG A 49 -3.00 4.66 8.52
N ARG A 50 -3.89 4.49 7.54
CA ARG A 50 -4.28 3.17 7.02
C ARG A 50 -3.09 2.42 6.43
N ALA A 51 -2.33 3.05 5.54
CA ALA A 51 -1.12 2.46 4.95
C ALA A 51 -0.05 2.12 6.00
N THR A 52 0.11 2.97 7.02
CA THR A 52 1.04 2.73 8.13
C THR A 52 0.63 1.53 8.98
N SER A 53 -0.66 1.40 9.31
CA SER A 53 -1.18 0.27 10.09
C SER A 53 -0.98 -1.04 9.35
N ILE A 54 -1.42 -1.13 8.10
CA ILE A 54 -1.32 -2.37 7.31
C ILE A 54 0.15 -2.78 7.12
N ARG A 55 1.04 -1.82 6.88
CA ARG A 55 2.48 -2.12 6.82
C ARG A 55 3.01 -2.63 8.15
N ALA A 56 2.61 -2.02 9.26
CA ALA A 56 3.05 -2.44 10.59
C ALA A 56 2.61 -3.88 10.88
N ASP A 57 1.36 -4.22 10.58
CA ASP A 57 0.83 -5.58 10.72
C ASP A 57 1.62 -6.57 9.85
N PHE A 58 1.94 -6.22 8.59
CA PHE A 58 2.75 -7.10 7.73
C PHE A 58 4.12 -7.42 8.32
N LEU A 59 4.78 -6.42 8.93
CA LEU A 59 6.11 -6.61 9.51
C LEU A 59 6.13 -7.55 10.73
N THR A 60 4.99 -7.80 11.36
CA THR A 60 4.88 -8.74 12.48
C THR A 60 4.51 -10.15 12.04
N VAL A 61 4.05 -10.34 10.80
CA VAL A 61 3.65 -11.65 10.27
C VAL A 61 4.87 -12.50 9.94
N SER A 62 4.80 -13.79 10.28
CA SER A 62 5.80 -14.80 9.94
C SER A 62 5.12 -16.10 9.47
N GLY A 63 5.82 -16.96 8.74
CA GLY A 63 5.26 -18.18 8.18
C GLY A 63 5.98 -18.67 6.92
N ASP A 64 5.27 -19.41 6.08
CA ASP A 64 5.80 -19.92 4.81
C ASP A 64 6.31 -18.77 3.92
N PRO A 65 7.61 -18.73 3.57
CA PRO A 65 8.18 -17.67 2.73
C PRO A 65 7.49 -17.50 1.39
N ALA A 66 6.99 -18.58 0.79
CA ALA A 66 6.32 -18.50 -0.51
C ALA A 66 5.00 -17.73 -0.40
N GLN A 67 4.21 -17.99 0.65
CA GLN A 67 2.96 -17.28 0.90
C GLN A 67 3.23 -15.84 1.35
N LEU A 68 4.24 -15.61 2.18
CA LEU A 68 4.65 -14.26 2.59
C LEU A 68 5.01 -13.38 1.39
N ALA A 69 5.73 -13.92 0.41
CA ALA A 69 6.06 -13.19 -0.82
C ALA A 69 4.82 -12.79 -1.64
N ILE A 70 3.76 -13.61 -1.63
CA ILE A 70 2.48 -13.30 -2.28
C ILE A 70 1.77 -12.17 -1.52
N VAL A 71 1.71 -12.26 -0.19
CA VAL A 71 1.13 -11.22 0.68
C VAL A 71 1.88 -9.89 0.52
N GLU A 72 3.22 -9.93 0.49
CA GLU A 72 4.08 -8.76 0.27
C GLU A 72 3.77 -8.08 -1.07
N ARG A 73 3.64 -8.86 -2.15
CA ARG A 73 3.32 -8.36 -3.49
C ARG A 73 1.93 -7.73 -3.57
N ARG A 74 0.98 -8.28 -2.85
CA ARG A 74 -0.39 -7.75 -2.80
C ARG A 74 -0.47 -6.47 -1.99
N LEU A 75 0.16 -6.45 -0.82
CA LEU A 75 0.32 -5.22 -0.03
C LEU A 75 0.94 -4.11 -0.89
N TRP A 76 2.04 -4.44 -1.58
CA TRP A 76 2.69 -3.51 -2.50
C TRP A 76 1.73 -2.95 -3.55
N THR A 77 0.99 -3.85 -4.23
CA THR A 77 0.05 -3.49 -5.30
C THR A 77 -1.06 -2.58 -4.79
N LEU A 78 -1.63 -2.89 -3.61
CA LEU A 78 -2.66 -2.09 -2.96
C LEU A 78 -2.15 -0.71 -2.54
N LEU A 79 -0.93 -0.63 -1.99
CA LEU A 79 -0.30 0.65 -1.63
C LEU A 79 -0.02 1.52 -2.86
N VAL A 80 0.43 0.92 -3.97
CA VAL A 80 0.62 1.63 -5.25
C VAL A 80 -0.73 2.12 -5.79
N ALA A 81 -1.77 1.29 -5.78
CA ALA A 81 -3.11 1.69 -6.20
C ALA A 81 -3.65 2.84 -5.33
N LEU A 82 -3.45 2.76 -4.01
CA LEU A 82 -3.84 3.80 -3.08
C LEU A 82 -3.16 5.13 -3.39
N ARG A 83 -1.84 5.12 -3.60
CA ARG A 83 -1.07 6.30 -4.01
C ARG A 83 -1.59 6.88 -5.33
N ARG A 84 -1.82 6.03 -6.34
CA ARG A 84 -2.35 6.45 -7.66
C ARG A 84 -3.77 7.02 -7.58
N SER A 85 -4.53 6.66 -6.55
CA SER A 85 -5.89 7.17 -6.33
C SER A 85 -5.94 8.60 -5.77
N LEU A 86 -4.84 9.10 -5.15
CA LEU A 86 -4.84 10.39 -4.45
C LEU A 86 -5.23 11.58 -5.35
N PRO A 87 -4.68 11.74 -6.58
CA PRO A 87 -5.08 12.85 -7.44
C PRO A 87 -6.56 12.82 -7.81
N ILE A 88 -7.15 11.63 -7.97
CA ILE A 88 -8.57 11.47 -8.26
C ILE A 88 -9.40 11.89 -7.05
N ARG A 89 -9.02 11.45 -5.84
CA ARG A 89 -9.67 11.85 -4.58
C ARG A 89 -9.63 13.36 -4.37
N ASP A 90 -8.49 13.99 -4.65
CA ASP A 90 -8.33 15.45 -4.57
C ASP A 90 -9.21 16.16 -5.60
N ALA A 91 -9.24 15.67 -6.85
CA ALA A 91 -10.09 16.22 -7.90
C ALA A 91 -11.58 16.10 -7.57
N LEU A 92 -12.02 14.97 -7.00
CA LEU A 92 -13.40 14.77 -6.56
C LEU A 92 -13.77 15.70 -5.40
N THR A 93 -12.86 15.86 -4.42
CA THR A 93 -13.04 16.78 -3.29
C THR A 93 -13.19 18.22 -3.79
N ALA A 94 -12.31 18.66 -4.71
CA ALA A 94 -12.40 19.98 -5.33
C ALA A 94 -13.64 20.16 -6.22
N ALA A 95 -14.17 19.07 -6.78
CA ALA A 95 -15.32 19.09 -7.69
C ALA A 95 -16.68 19.20 -7.00
N GLY A 96 -16.80 18.85 -5.71
CA GLY A 96 -18.04 18.78 -4.94
C GLY A 96 -18.87 20.07 -4.86
N ASN A 97 -18.32 21.20 -5.32
CA ASN A 97 -18.97 22.51 -5.29
C ASN A 97 -19.63 22.94 -6.63
N ARG A 98 -19.86 22.04 -7.60
CA ARG A 98 -20.43 22.42 -8.92
C ARG A 98 -21.73 21.67 -9.28
N PRO A 99 -22.83 22.38 -9.65
CA PRO A 99 -24.09 21.74 -10.07
C PRO A 99 -23.93 20.97 -11.40
N GLY A 100 -24.67 19.87 -11.57
CA GLY A 100 -24.77 19.09 -12.83
C GLY A 100 -23.79 17.92 -13.01
N ARG A 101 -23.08 17.48 -11.96
CA ARG A 101 -21.91 16.57 -12.06
C ARG A 101 -22.11 15.11 -11.64
N ALA A 102 -23.30 14.73 -11.19
CA ALA A 102 -23.52 13.43 -10.55
C ALA A 102 -23.06 12.22 -11.40
N ALA A 103 -23.31 12.24 -12.71
CA ALA A 103 -22.92 11.15 -13.61
C ALA A 103 -21.39 11.06 -13.87
N LEU A 104 -20.69 12.20 -13.92
CA LEU A 104 -19.23 12.24 -14.19
C LEU A 104 -18.39 11.82 -12.99
N VAL A 105 -18.98 11.85 -11.79
CA VAL A 105 -18.33 11.51 -10.53
C VAL A 105 -18.70 10.10 -10.06
N ALA A 106 -19.79 9.52 -10.56
CA ALA A 106 -20.27 8.20 -10.16
C ALA A 106 -19.23 7.10 -10.39
N GLU A 107 -18.66 7.02 -11.60
CA GLU A 107 -17.71 5.95 -11.94
C GLU A 107 -16.38 6.06 -11.17
N PRO A 108 -15.70 7.23 -11.13
CA PRO A 108 -14.50 7.39 -10.29
C PRO A 108 -14.78 7.13 -8.80
N SER A 109 -15.96 7.50 -8.30
CA SER A 109 -16.32 7.22 -6.90
C SER A 109 -16.49 5.74 -6.64
N ARG A 110 -17.10 5.00 -7.57
CA ARG A 110 -17.29 3.55 -7.47
C ARG A 110 -15.95 2.81 -7.47
N GLU A 111 -15.04 3.18 -8.37
CA GLU A 111 -13.70 2.60 -8.43
C GLU A 111 -12.92 2.84 -7.13
N LEU A 112 -13.01 4.06 -6.58
CA LEU A 112 -12.38 4.40 -5.30
C LEU A 112 -12.98 3.61 -4.13
N MET A 113 -14.30 3.43 -4.10
CA MET A 113 -14.97 2.61 -3.07
C MET A 113 -14.54 1.15 -3.15
N GLU A 114 -14.39 0.59 -4.35
CA GLU A 114 -13.92 -0.79 -4.52
C GLU A 114 -12.45 -0.95 -4.12
N LEU A 115 -11.61 0.05 -4.41
CA LEU A 115 -10.24 0.09 -3.91
C LEU A 115 -10.20 0.13 -2.37
N ASP A 116 -11.00 1.00 -1.75
CA ASP A 116 -11.07 1.11 -0.29
C ASP A 116 -11.55 -0.21 0.33
N ARG A 117 -12.56 -0.86 -0.28
CA ARG A 117 -13.07 -2.16 0.18
C ARG A 117 -12.03 -3.27 0.11
N ARG A 118 -11.27 -3.36 -0.99
CA ARG A 118 -10.19 -4.34 -1.14
C ARG A 118 -9.06 -4.10 -0.13
N LEU A 119 -8.68 -2.84 0.05
CA LEU A 119 -7.67 -2.46 1.03
C LEU A 119 -8.11 -2.79 2.47
N ASP A 120 -9.36 -2.50 2.82
CA ASP A 120 -9.91 -2.78 4.14
C ASP A 120 -10.02 -4.29 4.39
N ARG A 121 -10.54 -5.06 3.42
CA ARG A 121 -10.59 -6.54 3.51
C ARG A 121 -9.19 -7.15 3.70
N PHE A 122 -8.21 -6.67 2.95
CA PHE A 122 -6.84 -7.13 3.06
C PHE A 122 -6.22 -6.74 4.41
N GLY A 123 -6.44 -5.49 4.85
CA GLY A 123 -5.99 -4.99 6.14
C GLY A 123 -6.55 -5.79 7.31
N ASP A 124 -7.85 -6.09 7.30
CA ASP A 124 -8.51 -6.88 8.34
C ASP A 124 -7.95 -8.30 8.41
N ALA A 125 -7.78 -8.96 7.26
CA ALA A 125 -7.20 -10.30 7.19
C ALA A 125 -5.75 -10.32 7.68
N LEU A 126 -4.96 -9.30 7.32
CA LEU A 126 -3.59 -9.16 7.75
C LEU A 126 -3.48 -8.88 9.26
N HIS A 127 -4.37 -8.05 9.81
CA HIS A 127 -4.45 -7.79 11.24
C HIS A 127 -4.76 -9.08 12.01
N VAL A 128 -5.75 -9.85 11.57
CA VAL A 128 -6.09 -11.16 12.15
C VAL A 128 -4.89 -12.12 12.11
N LEU A 129 -4.18 -12.14 10.98
CA LEU A 129 -2.98 -12.95 10.80
C LEU A 129 -1.83 -12.51 11.73
N ALA A 130 -1.68 -11.20 11.96
CA ALA A 130 -0.68 -10.65 12.89
C ALA A 130 -1.00 -10.97 14.35
N THR A 131 -2.28 -10.94 14.75
CA THR A 131 -2.69 -11.20 16.14
C THR A 131 -2.76 -12.68 16.49
N SER A 132 -3.14 -13.51 15.52
CA SER A 132 -3.38 -14.95 15.71
C SER A 132 -2.82 -15.69 14.50
N PRO A 133 -1.51 -15.94 14.42
CA PRO A 133 -0.90 -16.47 13.21
C PRO A 133 -1.24 -17.94 12.99
N SER A 134 -1.72 -18.28 11.79
CA SER A 134 -1.84 -19.67 11.34
C SER A 134 -1.52 -19.82 9.85
N PRO A 135 -1.07 -21.01 9.41
CA PRO A 135 -0.84 -21.30 7.99
C PRO A 135 -2.10 -21.17 7.13
N GLU A 136 -3.28 -21.39 7.71
CA GLU A 136 -4.56 -21.24 7.00
C GLU A 136 -4.90 -19.78 6.76
N GLN A 137 -4.74 -18.92 7.77
CA GLN A 137 -4.94 -17.47 7.62
C GLN A 137 -3.91 -16.87 6.68
N LEU A 138 -2.67 -17.36 6.68
CA LEU A 138 -1.64 -16.91 5.75
C LEU A 138 -2.03 -17.25 4.30
N ARG A 139 -2.46 -18.49 4.04
CA ARG A 139 -2.97 -18.90 2.72
C ARG A 139 -4.23 -18.14 2.32
N HIS A 140 -5.14 -17.89 3.26
CA HIS A 140 -6.34 -17.09 3.01
C HIS A 140 -6.00 -15.65 2.60
N THR A 141 -5.12 -14.99 3.35
CA THR A 141 -4.66 -13.62 3.07
C THR A 141 -3.92 -13.56 1.73
N ALA A 142 -3.12 -14.59 1.43
CA ALA A 142 -2.46 -14.77 0.14
C ALA A 142 -3.41 -15.13 -1.02
N ALA A 143 -4.71 -15.37 -0.76
CA ALA A 143 -5.74 -15.60 -1.77
C ALA A 143 -6.68 -14.40 -2.03
N LEU A 144 -6.78 -13.41 -1.13
CA LEU A 144 -7.52 -12.13 -1.31
C LEU A 144 -7.08 -11.20 -2.47
N ASP A 145 -7.96 -10.92 -3.43
CA ASP A 145 -7.73 -9.92 -4.51
C ASP A 145 -8.14 -8.49 -4.15
#